data_AF-A0A926PKZ6-F1
#
_entry.id   AF-A0A926PKZ6-F1
#
_cell.length_a   1.000
_cell.length_b   1.000
_cell.length_c   1.000
_cell.angle_alpha   90.00
_cell.angle_beta   90.00
_cell.angle_gamma   90.00
#
_symmetry.space_group_name_H-M   'P 1'
#
loop_
_entity.id
_entity.type
_entity.pdbx_description
1 polymer ?
#
loop_
_entity_poly.entity_id
_entity_poly.type
_entity_poly.pdbx_seq_one_letter_code
_entity_poly.pdbx_strand_id
1 'polypeptide(L)'
;MTRTPSRRPPARSRPRFRITITDLMWALIGLMLTIGGTLLRASIVGLPWASQSVPLYFLGVSYQIGAVLLVGCLGGKNAAVMSQIAYLTLGLVGLPVFSQGGGLQYVSAPSFGYLLGFVPGAWICGYLAFKTVPRLETLAFSGLCGLFVIHLVGILYLVVGSVLRWVDLGTASIWQAFLTYSVNLLPGQLAVTCAIAVLALVLRRIMFY
;
A
#
# COMPACT_ATOMS: atom_id res chain seq x y z
N MET A 1 -63.17 -2.73 9.97
CA MET A 1 -61.77 -2.26 10.14
C MET A 1 -60.82 -3.45 10.03
N THR A 2 -60.29 -3.72 8.83
CA THR A 2 -59.33 -4.80 8.56
C THR A 2 -57.91 -4.24 8.72
N ARG A 3 -57.20 -4.64 9.79
CA ARG A 3 -55.79 -4.27 10.00
C ARG A 3 -54.92 -5.04 9.01
N THR A 4 -54.23 -4.33 8.12
CA THR A 4 -53.19 -4.89 7.26
C THR A 4 -51.97 -5.32 8.09
N PRO A 5 -51.36 -6.49 7.82
CA PRO A 5 -50.17 -6.91 8.55
C PRO A 5 -48.94 -6.13 8.08
N SER A 6 -48.27 -5.49 9.04
CA SER A 6 -46.97 -4.83 8.89
C SER A 6 -45.92 -5.81 8.37
N ARG A 7 -45.52 -5.68 7.10
CA ARG A 7 -44.37 -6.39 6.53
C ARG A 7 -43.09 -5.79 7.10
N ARG A 8 -42.45 -6.47 8.04
CA ARG A 8 -41.09 -6.13 8.49
C ARG A 8 -40.13 -6.19 7.28
N PRO A 9 -39.24 -5.21 7.08
CA PRO A 9 -38.25 -5.27 6.02
C PRO A 9 -37.32 -6.48 6.24
N PRO A 10 -36.84 -7.14 5.16
CA PRO A 10 -35.94 -8.28 5.29
C PRO A 10 -34.67 -7.88 6.02
N ALA A 11 -34.26 -8.69 6.99
CA ALA A 11 -33.03 -8.48 7.75
C ALA A 11 -31.84 -8.42 6.78
N ARG A 12 -31.12 -7.27 6.76
CA ARG A 12 -29.87 -7.13 6.00
C ARG A 12 -28.91 -8.23 6.44
N SER A 13 -28.64 -9.18 5.55
CA SER A 13 -27.64 -10.23 5.78
C SER A 13 -26.30 -9.57 6.11
N ARG A 14 -25.79 -9.80 7.33
CA ARG A 14 -24.46 -9.33 7.73
C ARG A 14 -23.44 -9.79 6.68
N PRO A 15 -22.52 -8.94 6.20
CA PRO A 15 -21.50 -9.38 5.27
C PRO A 15 -20.65 -10.46 5.97
N ARG A 16 -20.76 -11.72 5.53
CA ARG A 16 -19.91 -12.80 6.02
C ARG A 16 -18.52 -12.58 5.46
N PHE A 17 -17.55 -12.35 6.34
CA PHE A 17 -16.14 -12.35 6.01
C PHE A 17 -15.75 -13.79 5.64
N ARG A 18 -15.85 -14.14 4.35
CA ARG A 18 -15.53 -15.47 3.85
C ARG A 18 -14.18 -15.38 3.13
N ILE A 19 -13.12 -15.88 3.76
CA ILE A 19 -11.79 -15.97 3.16
C ILE A 19 -11.86 -17.09 2.11
N THR A 20 -11.55 -16.75 0.86
CA THR A 20 -11.49 -17.71 -0.25
C THR A 20 -10.06 -18.13 -0.55
N ILE A 21 -9.87 -19.27 -1.22
CA ILE A 21 -8.55 -19.69 -1.68
C ILE A 21 -7.92 -18.67 -2.64
N THR A 22 -8.76 -18.00 -3.43
CA THR A 22 -8.36 -16.91 -4.33
C THR A 22 -7.81 -15.71 -3.55
N ASP A 23 -8.43 -15.34 -2.41
CA ASP A 23 -7.90 -14.29 -1.54
C ASP A 23 -6.52 -14.66 -1.00
N LEU A 24 -6.32 -15.93 -0.64
CA LEU A 24 -5.02 -16.42 -0.15
C LEU A 24 -3.95 -16.39 -1.23
N MET A 25 -4.27 -16.80 -2.46
CA MET A 25 -3.34 -16.73 -3.59
C MET A 25 -2.92 -15.29 -3.87
N TRP A 26 -3.87 -14.35 -3.91
CA TRP A 26 -3.57 -12.94 -4.08
C TRP A 26 -2.77 -12.36 -2.91
N ALA A 27 -3.03 -12.81 -1.68
CA ALA A 27 -2.27 -12.39 -0.52
C ALA A 27 -0.81 -12.85 -0.60
N LEU A 28 -0.56 -14.09 -1.06
CA LEU A 28 0.79 -14.62 -1.27
C LEU A 28 1.53 -13.89 -2.40
N ILE A 29 0.86 -13.67 -3.54
CA ILE A 29 1.42 -12.86 -4.63
C ILE A 29 1.78 -11.47 -4.10
N GLY A 30 0.87 -10.86 -3.33
CA GLY A 30 1.11 -9.54 -2.77
C GLY A 30 2.25 -9.47 -1.78
N LEU A 31 2.41 -10.51 -0.96
CA LEU A 31 3.53 -10.62 -0.04
C LEU A 31 4.85 -10.67 -0.80
N MET A 32 4.93 -11.52 -1.83
CA MET A 32 6.13 -11.65 -2.67
C MET A 32 6.44 -10.35 -3.41
N LEU A 33 5.42 -9.68 -3.97
CA LEU A 33 5.58 -8.38 -4.61
C LEU A 33 6.05 -7.31 -3.63
N THR A 34 5.54 -7.30 -2.39
CA THR A 34 5.94 -6.32 -1.37
C THR A 34 7.38 -6.54 -0.92
N ILE A 35 7.79 -7.80 -0.71
CA ILE A 35 9.18 -8.16 -0.38
C ILE A 35 10.10 -7.79 -1.54
N GLY A 36 9.79 -8.22 -2.77
CA GLY A 36 10.60 -7.89 -3.96
C GLY A 36 10.66 -6.38 -4.22
N GLY A 37 9.54 -5.67 -4.04
CA GLY A 37 9.47 -4.22 -4.18
C GLY A 37 10.23 -3.45 -3.10
N THR A 38 10.52 -4.06 -1.96
CA THR A 38 11.37 -3.46 -0.92
C THR A 38 12.83 -3.42 -1.35
N LEU A 39 13.28 -4.42 -2.11
CA LEU A 39 14.65 -4.54 -2.60
C LEU A 39 14.91 -3.71 -3.87
N LEU A 40 13.86 -3.46 -4.66
CA LEU A 40 13.96 -2.74 -5.93
C LEU A 40 13.67 -1.24 -5.75
N ARG A 41 14.68 -0.41 -6.07
CA ARG A 41 14.54 1.04 -6.16
C ARG A 41 13.80 1.42 -7.44
N ALA A 42 12.86 2.35 -7.33
CA ALA A 42 12.16 2.89 -8.48
C ALA A 42 13.09 3.75 -9.33
N SER A 43 13.16 3.42 -10.62
CA SER A 43 13.97 4.13 -11.60
C SER A 43 13.18 4.37 -12.88
N ILE A 44 13.40 5.53 -13.51
CA ILE A 44 12.96 5.82 -14.86
C ILE A 44 14.13 5.52 -15.80
N VAL A 45 13.85 4.77 -16.86
CA VAL A 45 14.79 4.51 -17.93
C VAL A 45 14.88 5.75 -18.82
N GLY A 46 16.05 6.38 -18.87
CA GLY A 46 16.35 7.48 -19.77
C GLY A 46 16.28 7.03 -21.24
N LEU A 47 15.87 7.93 -22.12
CA LEU A 47 15.72 7.64 -23.54
C LEU A 47 17.08 7.21 -24.14
N PRO A 48 17.18 6.01 -24.74
CA PRO A 48 18.46 5.46 -25.22
C PRO A 48 19.10 6.28 -26.34
N TRP A 49 18.33 7.15 -27.01
CA TRP A 49 18.81 8.00 -28.09
C TRP A 49 19.75 9.13 -27.63
N ALA A 50 19.84 9.40 -26.32
CA ALA A 50 20.64 10.47 -25.77
C ALA A 50 22.01 10.01 -25.20
N SER A 51 22.29 8.70 -25.13
CA SER A 51 23.47 8.18 -24.42
C SER A 51 23.85 6.76 -24.87
N GLN A 52 25.15 6.44 -24.93
CA GLN A 52 25.68 5.09 -25.22
C GLN A 52 25.42 4.08 -24.08
N SER A 53 24.97 4.56 -22.91
CA SER A 53 24.48 3.77 -21.78
C SER A 53 23.07 4.21 -21.43
N VAL A 54 22.21 3.26 -21.04
CA VAL A 54 20.83 3.56 -20.63
C VAL A 54 20.87 4.27 -19.27
N PRO A 55 20.61 5.59 -19.19
CA PRO A 55 20.72 6.30 -17.92
C PRO A 55 19.51 5.94 -17.03
N LEU A 56 19.75 5.37 -15.85
CA LEU A 56 18.68 5.10 -14.88
C LEU A 56 18.56 6.28 -13.90
N TYR A 57 17.42 6.99 -13.94
CA TYR A 57 17.12 8.06 -13.01
C TYR A 57 16.34 7.50 -11.82
N PHE A 58 16.98 7.41 -10.66
CA PHE A 58 16.34 6.92 -9.43
C PHE A 58 15.38 7.97 -8.86
N LEU A 59 14.15 7.55 -8.56
CA LEU A 59 13.09 8.41 -8.03
C LEU A 59 13.17 8.60 -6.50
N GLY A 60 14.19 8.05 -5.85
CA GLY A 60 14.35 8.10 -4.39
C GLY A 60 13.31 7.28 -3.61
N VAL A 61 12.52 6.44 -4.28
CA VAL A 61 11.47 5.60 -3.67
C VAL A 61 11.65 4.14 -4.07
N SER A 62 11.17 3.20 -3.26
CA SER A 62 11.14 1.76 -3.62
C SER A 62 9.81 1.39 -4.29
N TYR A 63 9.78 0.32 -5.08
CA TYR A 63 8.53 -0.20 -5.66
C TYR A 63 7.59 -0.83 -4.62
N GLN A 64 8.04 -0.95 -3.36
CA GLN A 64 7.29 -1.48 -2.23
C GLN A 64 5.86 -0.93 -2.15
N ILE A 65 5.69 0.39 -2.15
CA ILE A 65 4.35 1.00 -2.06
C ILE A 65 3.50 0.70 -3.30
N GLY A 66 4.13 0.63 -4.47
CA GLY A 66 3.47 0.25 -5.71
C GLY A 66 2.94 -1.17 -5.67
N ALA A 67 3.72 -2.12 -5.11
CA ALA A 67 3.29 -3.50 -4.90
C ALA A 67 2.07 -3.58 -3.97
N VAL A 68 2.07 -2.83 -2.86
CA VAL A 68 0.94 -2.76 -1.92
C VAL A 68 -0.34 -2.29 -2.61
N LEU A 69 -0.25 -1.20 -3.37
CA LEU A 69 -1.40 -0.64 -4.08
C LEU A 69 -1.87 -1.54 -5.24
N LEU A 70 -0.93 -2.18 -5.95
CA LEU A 70 -1.24 -3.11 -7.04
C LEU A 70 -2.05 -4.32 -6.53
N VAL A 71 -1.67 -4.87 -5.38
CA VAL A 71 -2.41 -5.96 -4.74
C VAL A 71 -3.80 -5.53 -4.32
N GLY A 72 -3.95 -4.31 -3.80
CA GLY A 72 -5.27 -3.72 -3.57
C GLY A 72 -6.09 -3.68 -4.86
N CYS A 73 -5.51 -3.15 -5.93
CA CYS A 73 -6.15 -3.06 -7.23
C CYS A 73 -6.46 -4.41 -7.90
N LEU A 74 -5.75 -5.51 -7.60
CA LEU A 74 -5.97 -6.80 -8.29
C LEU A 74 -6.62 -7.88 -7.42
N GLY A 75 -6.24 -7.97 -6.15
CA GLY A 75 -6.75 -8.96 -5.19
C GLY A 75 -7.84 -8.43 -4.27
N GLY A 76 -8.09 -7.12 -4.26
CA GLY A 76 -9.13 -6.50 -3.46
C GLY A 76 -8.75 -6.35 -1.98
N LYS A 77 -9.69 -5.80 -1.20
CA LYS A 77 -9.41 -5.33 0.17
C LYS A 77 -8.96 -6.44 1.13
N ASN A 78 -9.49 -7.66 1.00
CA ASN A 78 -9.21 -8.75 1.94
C ASN A 78 -7.80 -9.31 1.69
N ALA A 79 -7.49 -9.68 0.46
CA ALA A 79 -6.17 -10.18 0.07
C ALA A 79 -5.07 -9.16 0.34
N ALA A 80 -5.34 -7.88 0.07
CA ALA A 80 -4.38 -6.81 0.33
C ALA A 80 -4.08 -6.65 1.82
N VAL A 81 -5.10 -6.64 2.69
CA VAL A 81 -4.89 -6.61 4.15
C VAL A 81 -4.13 -7.84 4.63
N MET A 82 -4.50 -9.04 4.19
CA MET A 82 -3.81 -10.27 4.58
C MET A 82 -2.33 -10.25 4.17
N SER A 83 -2.03 -9.80 2.95
CA SER A 83 -0.67 -9.61 2.45
C SER A 83 0.15 -8.67 3.33
N GLN A 84 -0.41 -7.51 3.70
CA GLN A 84 0.33 -6.50 4.47
C GLN A 84 0.50 -6.91 5.94
N ILE A 85 -0.47 -7.60 6.53
CA ILE A 85 -0.33 -8.20 7.86
C ILE A 85 0.77 -9.27 7.87
N ALA A 86 0.79 -10.14 6.86
CA ALA A 86 1.84 -11.15 6.73
C ALA A 86 3.22 -10.49 6.58
N TYR A 87 3.33 -9.45 5.73
CA TYR A 87 4.57 -8.69 5.53
C TYR A 87 5.09 -8.08 6.84
N LEU A 88 4.21 -7.40 7.59
CA LEU A 88 4.55 -6.83 8.90
C LEU A 88 4.98 -7.90 9.90
N THR A 89 4.25 -9.02 9.95
CA THR A 89 4.53 -10.12 10.88
C THR A 89 5.90 -10.74 10.59
N LEU A 90 6.20 -11.03 9.33
CA LEU A 90 7.50 -11.60 8.94
C LEU A 90 8.66 -10.66 9.28
N GLY A 91 8.51 -9.36 9.02
CA GLY A 91 9.54 -8.39 9.36
C GLY A 91 9.72 -8.24 10.87
N LEU A 92 8.64 -8.22 11.67
CA LEU A 92 8.74 -8.12 13.14
C LEU A 92 9.30 -9.39 13.81
N VAL A 93 9.05 -10.56 13.23
CA VAL A 93 9.65 -11.84 13.70
C VAL A 93 11.17 -11.87 13.50
N GLY A 94 11.73 -10.98 12.66
CA GLY A 94 13.17 -10.84 12.48
C GLY A 94 13.67 -11.20 11.08
N LEU A 95 12.79 -11.52 10.14
CA LEU A 95 13.22 -11.73 8.75
C LEU A 95 13.62 -10.38 8.13
N PRO A 96 14.71 -10.31 7.36
CA PRO A 96 15.22 -9.07 6.77
C PRO A 96 14.42 -8.65 5.53
N VAL A 97 13.11 -8.48 5.69
CA VAL A 97 12.18 -8.10 4.62
C VAL A 97 11.88 -6.60 4.60
N PHE A 98 12.24 -5.87 5.66
CA PHE A 98 12.17 -4.41 5.70
C PHE A 98 13.47 -3.80 5.16
N SER A 99 13.42 -2.53 4.77
CA SER A 99 14.54 -1.81 4.14
C SER A 99 15.81 -1.74 4.99
N GLN A 100 15.68 -1.77 6.32
CA GLN A 100 16.79 -1.74 7.29
C GLN A 100 16.92 -3.08 8.04
N GLY A 101 16.48 -4.19 7.44
CA GLY A 101 16.50 -5.51 8.05
C GLY A 101 15.13 -5.93 8.60
N GLY A 102 15.07 -6.27 9.88
CA GLY A 102 13.86 -6.76 10.54
C GLY A 102 14.01 -6.78 12.06
N GLY A 103 13.00 -7.29 12.75
CA GLY A 103 12.94 -7.46 14.20
C GLY A 103 12.10 -6.41 14.90
N LEU A 104 11.85 -6.65 16.19
CA LEU A 104 11.03 -5.78 17.04
C LEU A 104 11.64 -4.39 17.24
N GLN A 105 12.97 -4.25 17.15
CA GLN A 105 13.64 -2.95 17.21
C GLN A 105 13.20 -2.03 16.06
N TYR A 106 12.72 -2.58 14.93
CA TYR A 106 12.24 -1.78 13.81
C TYR A 106 11.03 -0.90 14.20
N VAL A 107 10.31 -1.23 15.28
CA VAL A 107 9.22 -0.39 15.81
C VAL A 107 9.72 1.01 16.17
N SER A 108 10.97 1.18 16.64
CA SER A 108 11.51 2.50 16.93
C SER A 108 11.94 3.28 15.67
N ALA A 109 11.88 2.68 14.48
CA ALA A 109 12.24 3.36 13.24
C ALA A 109 11.12 4.34 12.79
N PRO A 110 11.46 5.56 12.35
CA PRO A 110 10.45 6.52 11.85
C PRO A 110 9.68 6.00 10.63
N SER A 111 10.32 5.18 9.79
CA SER A 111 9.71 4.59 8.60
C SER A 111 8.66 3.52 8.90
N PHE A 112 8.70 2.91 10.10
CA PHE A 112 7.78 1.83 10.47
C PHE A 112 6.32 2.25 10.45
N GLY A 113 6.02 3.51 10.80
CA GLY A 113 4.67 4.05 10.73
C GLY A 113 4.04 3.96 9.34
N TYR A 114 4.83 4.09 8.28
CA TYR A 114 4.35 3.98 6.91
C TYR A 114 4.08 2.51 6.53
N LEU A 115 4.86 1.57 7.06
CA LEU A 115 4.60 0.14 6.91
C LEU A 115 3.30 -0.25 7.64
N LEU A 116 3.05 0.30 8.84
CA LEU A 116 1.75 0.15 9.51
C LEU A 116 0.62 0.73 8.66
N GLY A 117 0.86 1.87 8.01
CA GLY A 117 -0.06 2.51 7.07
C GLY A 117 -0.42 1.66 5.84
N PHE A 118 0.42 0.69 5.45
CA PHE A 118 0.10 -0.20 4.33
C PHE A 118 -1.17 -1.01 4.55
N VAL A 119 -1.47 -1.42 5.78
CA VAL A 119 -2.67 -2.22 6.08
C VAL A 119 -3.96 -1.44 5.78
N PRO A 120 -4.24 -0.28 6.41
CA PRO A 120 -5.43 0.50 6.10
C PRO A 120 -5.39 1.13 4.70
N GLY A 121 -4.22 1.51 4.20
CA GLY A 121 -4.07 2.07 2.85
C GLY A 121 -4.43 1.07 1.75
N ALA A 122 -3.92 -0.17 1.86
CA ALA A 122 -4.24 -1.25 0.93
C ALA A 122 -5.71 -1.66 1.02
N TRP A 123 -6.30 -1.64 2.22
CA TRP A 123 -7.73 -1.88 2.40
C TRP A 123 -8.58 -0.84 1.67
N ILE A 124 -8.30 0.46 1.84
CA ILE A 124 -9.02 1.55 1.18
C ILE A 124 -8.84 1.46 -0.34
N CYS A 125 -7.61 1.27 -0.80
CA CYS A 125 -7.31 1.11 -2.22
C CYS A 125 -8.10 -0.06 -2.83
N GLY A 126 -8.00 -1.26 -2.24
CA GLY A 126 -8.69 -2.44 -2.74
C GLY A 126 -10.21 -2.36 -2.61
N TYR A 127 -10.74 -1.68 -1.59
CA TYR A 127 -12.18 -1.46 -1.47
C TYR A 127 -12.70 -0.56 -2.59
N LEU A 128 -12.03 0.56 -2.85
CA LEU A 128 -12.42 1.50 -3.89
C LEU A 128 -12.22 0.92 -5.30
N ALA A 129 -11.13 0.21 -5.54
CA ALA A 129 -10.81 -0.40 -6.83
C ALA A 129 -11.85 -1.46 -7.28
N PHE A 130 -12.55 -2.10 -6.34
CA PHE A 130 -13.59 -3.09 -6.63
C PHE A 130 -15.02 -2.56 -6.49
N LYS A 131 -15.19 -1.29 -6.11
CA LYS A 131 -16.51 -0.66 -5.96
C LYS A 131 -17.14 -0.29 -7.30
N THR A 132 -16.32 -0.01 -8.32
CA THR A 132 -16.75 0.46 -9.64
C THR A 132 -16.07 -0.32 -10.75
N VAL A 133 -16.58 -0.16 -11.98
CA VAL A 133 -15.96 -0.73 -13.20
C VAL A 133 -14.52 -0.23 -13.32
N PRO A 134 -13.54 -1.10 -13.63
CA PRO A 134 -12.14 -0.71 -13.74
C PRO A 134 -11.94 0.28 -14.89
N ARG A 135 -11.67 1.53 -14.52
CA ARG A 135 -11.17 2.60 -15.41
C ARG A 135 -9.87 3.16 -14.84
N LEU A 136 -9.03 3.73 -15.70
CA LEU A 136 -7.77 4.33 -15.27
C LEU A 136 -7.98 5.33 -14.13
N GLU A 137 -8.96 6.22 -14.28
CA GLU A 137 -9.33 7.23 -13.27
C GLU A 137 -9.73 6.60 -11.93
N THR A 138 -10.56 5.56 -11.95
CA THR A 138 -11.03 4.89 -10.72
C THR A 138 -9.89 4.16 -10.00
N LEU A 139 -8.98 3.54 -10.75
CA LEU A 139 -7.81 2.85 -10.20
C LEU A 139 -6.78 3.85 -9.67
N ALA A 140 -6.50 4.92 -10.41
CA ALA A 140 -5.65 6.01 -9.96
C ALA A 140 -6.20 6.66 -8.70
N PHE A 141 -7.50 6.99 -8.66
CA PHE A 141 -8.16 7.54 -7.49
C PHE A 141 -8.06 6.59 -6.28
N SER A 142 -8.32 5.30 -6.48
CA SER A 142 -8.19 4.30 -5.41
C SER A 142 -6.76 4.20 -4.87
N GLY A 143 -5.76 4.25 -5.75
CA GLY A 143 -4.35 4.25 -5.39
C GLY A 143 -3.94 5.50 -4.63
N LEU A 144 -4.40 6.68 -5.07
CA LEU A 144 -4.16 7.96 -4.40
C LEU A 144 -4.80 8.01 -3.01
N CYS A 145 -6.02 7.51 -2.85
CA CYS A 145 -6.64 7.38 -1.53
C CYS A 145 -5.86 6.42 -0.63
N GLY A 146 -5.38 5.30 -1.16
CA GLY A 146 -4.52 4.37 -0.41
C GLY A 146 -3.20 5.04 0.02
N LEU A 147 -2.54 5.73 -0.90
CA LEU A 147 -1.30 6.48 -0.63
C LEU A 147 -1.51 7.56 0.44
N PHE A 148 -2.59 8.32 0.35
CA PHE A 148 -2.95 9.33 1.35
C PHE A 148 -3.07 8.73 2.75
N VAL A 149 -3.75 7.58 2.87
CA VAL A 149 -3.94 6.88 4.15
C VAL A 149 -2.61 6.36 4.70
N ILE A 150 -1.73 5.84 3.84
CA ILE A 150 -0.39 5.39 4.23
C ILE A 150 0.40 6.54 4.84
N HIS A 151 0.40 7.71 4.19
CA HIS A 151 1.05 8.91 4.72
C HIS A 151 0.39 9.39 6.01
N LEU A 152 -0.93 9.41 6.09
CA LEU A 152 -1.64 9.85 7.28
C LEU A 152 -1.24 9.03 8.51
N VAL A 153 -1.20 7.70 8.37
CA VAL A 153 -0.80 6.79 9.46
C VAL A 153 0.70 6.94 9.76
N GLY A 154 1.55 7.05 8.74
CA GLY A 154 2.99 7.23 8.92
C GLY A 154 3.35 8.53 9.64
N ILE A 155 2.73 9.65 9.25
CA ILE A 155 2.91 10.95 9.88
C ILE A 155 2.39 10.92 11.32
N LEU A 156 1.20 10.35 11.55
CA LEU A 156 0.65 10.23 12.90
C LEU A 156 1.58 9.41 13.81
N TYR A 157 2.10 8.29 13.31
CA TYR A 157 3.05 7.46 14.04
C TYR A 157 4.34 8.21 14.37
N LEU A 158 4.88 8.98 13.40
CA LEU A 158 6.08 9.78 13.57
C LEU A 158 5.88 10.89 14.62
N VAL A 159 4.75 11.61 14.58
CA VAL A 159 4.43 12.68 15.53
C VAL A 159 4.20 12.11 16.93
N VAL A 160 3.32 11.12 17.07
CA VAL A 160 3.03 10.52 18.37
C VAL A 160 4.30 9.88 18.94
N GLY A 161 5.07 9.21 18.08
CA GLY A 161 6.26 8.49 18.52
C GLY A 161 7.45 9.36 18.89
N SER A 162 7.59 10.49 18.23
CA SER A 162 8.58 11.50 18.63
C SER A 162 8.19 12.19 19.95
N VAL A 163 6.89 12.45 20.17
CA VAL A 163 6.38 13.01 21.44
C VAL A 163 6.57 12.02 22.61
N LEU A 164 6.21 10.75 22.40
CA LEU A 164 6.36 9.68 23.41
C LEU A 164 7.78 9.13 23.52
N ARG A 165 8.73 9.62 22.70
CA ARG A 165 10.15 9.23 22.66
C ARG A 165 10.40 7.74 22.43
N TRP A 166 9.50 7.05 21.75
CA TRP A 166 9.71 5.64 21.35
C TRP A 166 10.35 5.50 19.95
N VAL A 167 10.39 6.59 19.17
CA VAL A 167 10.90 6.63 17.79
C VAL A 167 12.23 7.35 17.86
N ASP A 168 13.25 6.69 17.35
CA ASP A 168 14.61 7.23 17.29
C ASP A 168 14.76 8.10 16.04
N LEU A 169 14.85 9.41 16.26
CA LEU A 169 15.11 10.41 15.22
C LEU A 169 16.61 10.75 15.12
N GLY A 170 17.46 10.20 15.98
CA GLY A 170 18.86 10.61 16.10
C GLY A 170 18.99 12.11 16.38
N THR A 171 19.69 12.82 15.51
CA THR A 171 19.87 14.29 15.58
C THR A 171 18.82 15.06 14.79
N ALA A 172 17.92 14.39 14.07
CA ALA A 172 16.95 15.03 13.20
C ALA A 172 15.76 15.60 13.99
N SER A 173 15.29 16.77 13.57
CA SER A 173 14.04 17.33 14.09
C SER A 173 12.83 16.62 13.47
N ILE A 174 11.67 16.68 14.15
CA ILE A 174 10.39 16.13 13.63
C ILE A 174 10.09 16.70 12.22
N TRP A 175 10.37 17.99 12.03
CA TRP A 175 10.21 18.66 10.75
C TRP A 175 11.10 18.04 9.65
N GLN A 176 12.38 17.80 9.95
CA GLN A 176 13.29 17.15 9.02
C GLN A 176 12.85 15.71 8.72
N ALA A 177 12.41 14.97 9.72
CA ALA A 177 11.91 13.61 9.52
C ALA A 177 10.64 13.59 8.65
N PHE A 178 9.72 14.53 8.85
CA PHE A 178 8.55 14.70 7.98
C PHE A 178 8.95 14.98 6.52
N LEU A 179 9.90 15.88 6.29
CA LEU A 179 10.40 16.16 4.93
C LEU A 179 11.05 14.92 4.30
N THR A 180 11.89 14.22 5.07
CA THR A 180 12.62 13.04 4.61
C THR A 180 11.72 11.86 4.30
N TYR A 181 10.70 11.56 5.12
CA TYR A 181 9.89 10.35 4.96
C TYR A 181 8.57 10.59 4.23
N SER A 182 8.03 11.81 4.23
CA SER A 182 6.81 12.16 3.47
C SER A 182 7.12 12.94 2.21
N VAL A 183 7.56 14.20 2.36
CA VAL A 183 7.51 15.19 1.27
C VAL A 183 8.49 14.85 0.14
N ASN A 184 9.72 14.47 0.47
CA ASN A 184 10.75 14.18 -0.54
C ASN A 184 10.44 12.91 -1.34
N LEU A 185 9.74 11.95 -0.75
CA LEU A 185 9.35 10.70 -1.41
C LEU A 185 8.07 10.85 -2.23
N LEU A 186 7.24 11.86 -1.92
CA LEU A 186 5.90 12.00 -2.49
C LEU A 186 5.88 12.09 -4.03
N PRO A 187 6.77 12.84 -4.71
CA PRO A 187 6.80 12.87 -6.18
C PRO A 187 7.05 11.49 -6.80
N GLY A 188 8.00 10.73 -6.26
CA GLY A 188 8.30 9.38 -6.72
C GLY A 188 7.14 8.42 -6.46
N GLN A 189 6.49 8.52 -5.31
CA GLN A 189 5.36 7.67 -4.96
C GLN A 189 4.11 7.98 -5.79
N LEU A 190 3.87 9.25 -6.15
CA LEU A 190 2.83 9.63 -7.09
C LEU A 190 3.09 9.04 -8.47
N ALA A 191 4.33 9.16 -8.98
CA ALA A 191 4.72 8.56 -10.26
C ALA A 191 4.50 7.04 -10.28
N VAL A 192 4.94 6.34 -9.23
CA VAL A 192 4.71 4.90 -9.07
C VAL A 192 3.22 4.57 -9.00
N THR A 193 2.43 5.34 -8.26
CA THR A 193 0.97 5.12 -8.14
C THR A 193 0.27 5.25 -9.50
N CYS A 194 0.64 6.24 -10.31
CA CYS A 194 0.15 6.40 -11.68
C CYS A 194 0.53 5.21 -12.56
N ALA A 195 1.78 4.76 -12.51
CA ALA A 195 2.25 3.59 -13.26
C ALA A 195 1.48 2.32 -12.86
N ILE A 196 1.24 2.13 -11.56
CA ILE A 196 0.45 1.02 -11.02
C ILE A 196 -1.01 1.09 -11.48
N ALA A 197 -1.62 2.27 -11.59
CA ALA A 197 -2.97 2.39 -12.10
C ALA A 197 -3.09 1.92 -13.56
N VAL A 198 -2.10 2.26 -14.40
CA VAL A 198 -2.03 1.78 -15.80
C VAL A 198 -1.81 0.27 -15.82
N LEU A 199 -0.83 -0.24 -15.07
CA LEU A 199 -0.52 -1.67 -15.00
C LEU A 199 -1.72 -2.48 -14.51
N ALA A 200 -2.39 -2.02 -13.46
CA ALA A 200 -3.59 -2.67 -12.92
C ALA A 200 -4.72 -2.71 -13.94
N LEU A 201 -4.91 -1.65 -14.75
CA LEU A 201 -5.92 -1.63 -15.80
C LEU A 201 -5.61 -2.70 -16.86
N VAL A 202 -4.36 -2.79 -17.32
CA VAL A 202 -3.92 -3.78 -18.30
C VAL A 202 -4.10 -5.20 -17.76
N LEU A 203 -3.65 -5.47 -16.54
CA LEU A 203 -3.77 -6.79 -15.92
C LEU A 203 -5.24 -7.18 -15.68
N ARG A 204 -6.09 -6.24 -15.25
CA ARG A 204 -7.53 -6.52 -15.12
C ARG A 204 -8.18 -6.85 -16.46
N ARG A 205 -7.72 -6.24 -17.57
CA ARG A 205 -8.20 -6.58 -18.91
C ARG A 205 -7.76 -7.96 -19.37
N ILE A 206 -6.58 -8.44 -18.96
CA ILE A 206 -6.06 -9.77 -19.34
C ILE A 206 -6.68 -10.87 -18.48
N MET A 207 -6.93 -10.60 -17.20
CA MET A 207 -7.35 -11.62 -16.24
C MET A 207 -8.86 -11.81 -16.13
N PHE A 208 -9.63 -10.74 -16.36
CA PHE A 208 -11.09 -10.75 -16.15
C PHE A 208 -11.90 -10.67 -17.46
N TYR A 209 -11.24 -10.67 -18.61
CA TYR A 209 -11.83 -10.80 -19.95
C TYR A 209 -11.07 -11.87 -20.73
#